data_AF-A0A382CUX6-F1
#
_entry.id   AF-A0A382CUX6-F1
#
_cell.length_a   1.000
_cell.length_b   1.000
_cell.length_c   1.000
_cell.angle_alpha   90.00
_cell.angle_beta   90.00
_cell.angle_gamma   90.00
#
_symmetry.space_group_name_H-M   'P 1'
#
loop_
_entity.id
_entity.type
_entity.pdbx_description
1 polymer ?
#
loop_
_entity_poly.entity_id
_entity_poly.type
_entity_poly.pdbx_seq_one_letter_code
_entity_poly.pdbx_strand_id
1 'polypeptide(L)'
;MLNKGAKRLLVRTIIAVSIVYFGSFGILTYLNELPWLNRIIQSFMGAGAIALITVIIVVFQNQVQTISKKKERIFDQRLNLYKATIDLFWDVVDRKQIDISEHNQFKANNQKMLLLAGKKVYVQFNALLIMINTEFRSSGKDKIDIAKLTNPDGEQFASLFKKFVTVCREDLDIDDQLIDPADDEQFEEFVDLSTKMISDDLGVDQD
;
A
#
# COMPACT_ATOMS: atom_id res chain seq x y z
N MET A 1 0.65 11.85 -18.05
CA MET A 1 2.11 11.69 -17.81
C MET A 1 2.83 12.70 -18.69
N LEU A 2 3.44 13.76 -18.14
CA LEU A 2 4.19 14.72 -18.97
C LEU A 2 5.39 14.01 -19.61
N ASN A 3 5.49 14.05 -20.95
CA ASN A 3 6.58 13.41 -21.70
C ASN A 3 7.95 13.92 -21.18
N LYS A 4 8.95 13.03 -21.04
CA LYS A 4 10.30 13.38 -20.54
C LYS A 4 10.94 14.52 -21.34
N GLY A 5 10.55 14.69 -22.62
CA GLY A 5 10.91 15.83 -23.46
C GLY A 5 10.26 17.15 -23.01
N ALA A 6 8.95 17.15 -22.78
CA ALA A 6 8.20 18.32 -22.32
C ALA A 6 8.65 18.81 -20.93
N LYS A 7 8.97 17.89 -20.01
CA LYS A 7 9.55 18.23 -18.70
C LYS A 7 10.91 18.91 -18.84
N ARG A 8 11.79 18.40 -19.72
CA ARG A 8 13.09 19.01 -19.98
C ARG A 8 12.96 20.39 -20.65
N LEU A 9 11.98 20.56 -21.52
CA LEU A 9 11.73 21.83 -22.20
C LEU A 9 11.21 22.89 -21.22
N LEU A 10 10.24 22.54 -20.37
CA LEU A 10 9.76 23.41 -19.28
C LEU A 10 10.87 23.83 -18.32
N VAL A 11 11.71 22.88 -17.88
CA VAL A 11 12.83 23.19 -16.98
C VAL A 11 13.83 24.14 -17.63
N ARG A 12 14.15 23.93 -18.92
CA ARG A 12 15.03 24.85 -19.67
C ARG A 12 14.43 26.24 -19.81
N THR A 13 13.12 26.34 -20.09
CA THR A 13 12.43 27.62 -20.20
C THR A 13 12.42 28.36 -18.86
N ILE A 14 12.14 27.68 -17.75
CA ILE A 14 12.17 28.28 -16.41
C ILE A 14 13.57 28.79 -16.06
N ILE A 15 14.61 28.00 -16.34
CA ILE A 15 16.01 28.41 -16.09
C ILE A 15 16.39 29.62 -16.95
N ALA A 16 16.04 29.63 -18.23
CA ALA A 16 16.33 30.76 -19.13
C ALA A 16 15.64 32.04 -18.66
N VAL A 17 14.36 31.96 -18.27
CA VAL A 17 13.61 33.10 -17.73
C VAL A 17 14.22 33.59 -16.41
N SER A 18 14.63 32.68 -15.52
CA SER A 18 15.32 33.04 -14.27
C SER A 18 16.66 33.74 -14.53
N ILE A 19 17.48 33.28 -15.48
CA ILE A 19 18.75 33.91 -15.83
C ILE A 19 18.53 35.32 -16.39
N VAL A 20 17.56 35.50 -17.27
CA VAL A 20 17.20 36.82 -17.80
C VAL A 20 16.69 37.73 -16.67
N TYR A 21 15.86 37.21 -15.78
CA TYR A 21 15.32 37.95 -14.64
C TYR A 21 16.40 38.44 -13.66
N PHE A 22 17.31 37.54 -13.23
CA PHE A 22 18.41 37.90 -12.33
C PHE A 22 19.51 38.71 -13.04
N GLY A 23 19.74 38.48 -14.34
CA GLY A 23 20.67 39.27 -15.15
C GLY A 23 20.20 40.71 -15.35
N SER A 24 18.90 40.90 -15.65
CA SER A 24 18.30 42.23 -15.72
C SER A 24 18.37 42.95 -14.37
N PHE A 25 18.16 42.26 -13.24
CA PHE A 25 18.33 42.82 -11.90
C PHE A 25 19.73 43.40 -11.66
N GLY A 26 20.78 42.64 -12.00
CA GLY A 26 22.17 43.09 -11.84
C GLY A 26 22.49 44.32 -12.70
N ILE A 27 22.02 44.33 -13.94
CA ILE A 27 22.24 45.43 -14.90
C ILE A 27 21.50 46.71 -14.47
N LEU A 28 20.26 46.59 -13.98
CA LEU A 28 19.43 47.72 -13.54
C LEU A 28 19.93 48.38 -12.26
N THR A 29 20.56 47.59 -11.37
CA THR A 29 21.20 48.13 -10.16
C THR A 29 22.42 48.99 -10.50
N TYR A 30 23.09 48.71 -11.63
CA TYR A 30 24.26 49.44 -12.11
C TYR A 30 23.91 50.66 -12.97
N LEU A 31 22.81 50.61 -13.75
CA LEU A 31 22.34 51.69 -14.65
C LEU A 31 21.42 52.72 -13.94
N ASN A 32 21.68 53.03 -12.68
CA ASN A 32 20.76 53.73 -11.76
C ASN A 32 20.61 55.25 -12.03
N GLU A 33 20.28 55.65 -13.26
CA GLU A 33 20.17 57.06 -13.66
C GLU A 33 18.72 57.57 -13.79
N LEU A 34 17.71 56.68 -13.77
CA LEU A 34 16.29 57.06 -13.93
C LEU A 34 15.37 56.54 -12.79
N PRO A 35 14.93 57.40 -11.85
CA PRO A 35 14.15 57.00 -10.67
C PRO A 35 12.77 56.42 -10.96
N TRP A 36 12.09 56.89 -12.01
CA TRP A 36 10.74 56.45 -12.39
C TRP A 36 10.75 55.06 -13.02
N LEU A 37 11.77 54.77 -13.83
CA LEU A 37 11.97 53.49 -14.49
C LEU A 37 12.28 52.39 -13.47
N ASN A 38 13.08 52.72 -12.44
CA ASN A 38 13.42 51.80 -11.35
C ASN A 38 12.17 51.32 -10.57
N ARG A 39 11.20 52.20 -10.29
CA ARG A 39 9.95 51.83 -9.58
C ARG A 39 9.08 50.86 -10.38
N ILE A 40 8.94 51.09 -11.69
CA ILE A 40 8.14 50.23 -12.58
C ILE A 40 8.77 48.83 -12.65
N ILE A 41 10.09 48.79 -12.77
CA ILE A 41 10.86 47.56 -12.85
C ILE A 41 10.81 46.78 -11.53
N GLN A 42 10.96 47.44 -10.37
CA GLN A 42 10.78 46.80 -9.07
C GLN A 42 9.38 46.18 -8.91
N SER A 43 8.33 46.88 -9.36
CA SER A 43 6.95 46.34 -9.32
C SER A 43 6.78 45.12 -10.24
N PHE A 44 7.34 45.16 -11.45
CA PHE A 44 7.30 44.04 -12.39
C PHE A 44 8.10 42.83 -11.87
N MET A 45 9.20 43.11 -11.16
CA MET A 45 10.01 42.10 -10.50
C MET A 45 9.26 41.41 -9.37
N GLY A 46 8.64 42.17 -8.47
CA GLY A 46 7.79 41.60 -7.41
C GLY A 46 6.69 40.68 -7.98
N ALA A 47 6.02 41.12 -9.05
CA ALA A 47 5.03 40.30 -9.74
C ALA A 47 5.63 39.03 -10.38
N GLY A 48 6.81 39.13 -11.00
CA GLY A 48 7.52 37.99 -11.59
C GLY A 48 7.95 36.95 -10.56
N ALA A 49 8.44 37.38 -9.40
CA ALA A 49 8.80 36.50 -8.29
C ALA A 49 7.57 35.73 -7.76
N ILE A 50 6.44 36.44 -7.58
CA ILE A 50 5.18 35.80 -7.15
C ILE A 50 4.73 34.78 -8.19
N ALA A 51 4.74 35.14 -9.48
CA ALA A 51 4.37 34.22 -10.56
C ALA A 51 5.23 32.95 -10.55
N LEU A 52 6.55 33.08 -10.34
CA LEU A 52 7.47 31.94 -10.26
C LEU A 52 7.12 31.04 -9.05
N ILE A 53 6.91 31.62 -7.88
CA ILE A 53 6.50 30.90 -6.67
C ILE A 53 5.17 30.16 -6.90
N THR A 54 4.19 30.83 -7.50
CA THR A 54 2.88 30.21 -7.82
C THR A 54 3.04 29.00 -8.73
N VAL A 55 3.86 29.10 -9.79
CA VAL A 55 4.13 27.96 -10.69
C VAL A 55 4.76 26.80 -9.93
N ILE A 56 5.72 27.06 -9.03
CA ILE A 56 6.32 26.02 -8.19
C ILE A 56 5.26 25.35 -7.32
N ILE A 57 4.44 26.14 -6.61
CA ILE A 57 3.37 25.61 -5.73
C ILE A 57 2.41 24.72 -6.52
N VAL A 58 1.93 25.17 -7.68
CA VAL A 58 1.03 24.39 -8.54
C VAL A 58 1.66 23.07 -8.98
N VAL A 59 2.96 23.07 -9.33
CA VAL A 59 3.68 21.85 -9.68
C VAL A 59 3.76 20.89 -8.49
N PHE A 60 4.04 21.39 -7.28
CA PHE A 60 4.08 20.56 -6.07
C PHE A 60 2.71 19.99 -5.73
N GLN A 61 1.66 20.79 -5.75
CA GLN A 61 0.28 20.33 -5.51
C GLN A 61 -0.11 19.23 -6.50
N ASN A 62 0.20 19.39 -7.79
CA ASN A 62 -0.07 18.37 -8.80
C ASN A 62 0.72 17.07 -8.54
N GLN A 63 1.99 17.16 -8.10
CA GLN A 63 2.78 15.99 -7.74
C GLN A 63 2.20 15.26 -6.54
N VAL A 64 1.85 16.00 -5.48
CA VAL A 64 1.24 15.44 -4.26
C VAL A 64 -0.08 14.76 -4.59
N GLN A 65 -0.97 15.40 -5.36
CA GLN A 65 -2.23 14.81 -5.81
C GLN A 65 -2.01 13.54 -6.64
N THR A 66 -1.01 13.52 -7.53
CA THR A 66 -0.70 12.34 -8.34
C THR A 66 -0.21 11.18 -7.46
N ILE A 67 0.64 11.47 -6.49
CA ILE A 67 1.14 10.47 -5.53
C ILE A 67 -0.01 9.95 -4.67
N SER A 68 -0.86 10.85 -4.15
CA SER A 68 -2.03 10.50 -3.35
C SER A 68 -3.00 9.61 -4.12
N LYS A 69 -3.39 9.97 -5.35
CA LYS A 69 -4.24 9.12 -6.21
C LYS A 69 -3.61 7.76 -6.52
N LYS A 70 -2.28 7.72 -6.70
CA LYS A 70 -1.59 6.44 -6.93
C LYS A 70 -1.61 5.58 -5.66
N LYS A 71 -1.39 6.18 -4.49
CA LYS A 71 -1.46 5.49 -3.20
C LYS A 71 -2.88 4.95 -2.95
N GLU A 72 -3.90 5.77 -3.17
CA GLU A 72 -5.32 5.39 -3.05
C GLU A 72 -5.64 4.18 -3.96
N ARG A 73 -5.27 4.22 -5.24
CA ARG A 73 -5.49 3.07 -6.14
C ARG A 73 -4.75 1.81 -5.72
N ILE A 74 -3.52 1.93 -5.20
CA ILE A 74 -2.76 0.79 -4.71
C ILE A 74 -3.42 0.23 -3.45
N PHE A 75 -3.90 1.09 -2.57
CA PHE A 75 -4.65 0.72 -1.37
C PHE A 75 -5.92 -0.06 -1.75
N ASP A 76 -6.73 0.44 -2.67
CA ASP A 76 -7.94 -0.26 -3.15
C ASP A 76 -7.61 -1.63 -3.75
N GLN A 77 -6.53 -1.71 -4.55
CA GLN A 77 -6.09 -2.97 -5.13
C GLN A 77 -5.62 -3.98 -4.08
N ARG A 78 -4.90 -3.51 -3.05
CA ARG A 78 -4.51 -4.35 -1.89
C ARG A 78 -5.72 -4.82 -1.12
N LEU A 79 -6.65 -3.92 -0.79
CA LEU A 79 -7.87 -4.24 -0.06
C LEU A 79 -8.70 -5.30 -0.78
N ASN A 80 -8.89 -5.14 -2.09
CA ASN A 80 -9.61 -6.12 -2.91
C ASN A 80 -8.88 -7.46 -2.99
N LEU A 81 -7.55 -7.46 -3.07
CA LEU A 81 -6.76 -8.69 -3.05
C LEU A 81 -6.88 -9.42 -1.70
N TYR A 82 -6.83 -8.68 -0.59
CA TYR A 82 -6.91 -9.25 0.76
C TYR A 82 -8.32 -9.81 1.00
N LYS A 83 -9.37 -9.07 0.65
CA LYS A 83 -10.76 -9.55 0.71
C LYS A 83 -10.95 -10.83 -0.10
N ALA A 84 -10.58 -10.83 -1.38
CA ALA A 84 -10.73 -12.02 -2.24
C ALA A 84 -9.93 -13.23 -1.73
N THR A 85 -8.80 -13.01 -1.06
CA THR A 85 -8.00 -14.08 -0.47
C THR A 85 -8.66 -14.62 0.80
N ILE A 86 -9.19 -13.74 1.66
CA ILE A 86 -9.94 -14.10 2.87
C ILE A 86 -11.22 -14.85 2.53
N ASP A 87 -11.98 -14.39 1.53
CA ASP A 87 -13.20 -15.05 1.07
C ASP A 87 -12.91 -16.47 0.58
N LEU A 88 -11.80 -16.65 -0.15
CA LEU A 88 -11.38 -17.97 -0.62
C LEU A 88 -10.94 -18.87 0.53
N PHE A 89 -10.31 -18.32 1.58
CA PHE A 89 -10.02 -19.08 2.79
C PHE A 89 -11.28 -19.48 3.55
N TRP A 90 -12.29 -18.61 3.64
CA TRP A 90 -13.57 -18.92 4.29
C TRP A 90 -14.35 -20.02 3.56
N ASP A 91 -14.41 -19.98 2.24
CA ASP A 91 -15.06 -21.00 1.42
C ASP A 91 -14.40 -22.38 1.59
N VAL A 92 -13.09 -22.38 1.83
CA VAL A 92 -12.31 -23.58 2.13
C VAL A 92 -12.59 -24.07 3.56
N VAL A 93 -12.59 -23.17 4.56
CA VAL A 93 -12.92 -23.50 5.98
C VAL A 93 -14.32 -24.09 6.11
N ASP A 94 -15.33 -23.48 5.49
CA ASP A 94 -16.73 -23.94 5.52
C ASP A 94 -16.86 -25.37 4.96
N ARG A 95 -16.13 -25.68 3.89
CA ARG A 95 -16.11 -27.00 3.27
C ARG A 95 -15.19 -28.01 3.98
N LYS A 96 -14.39 -27.57 4.97
CA LYS A 96 -13.38 -28.33 5.71
C LYS A 96 -12.34 -29.04 4.83
N GLN A 97 -12.30 -28.76 3.53
CA GLN A 97 -11.50 -29.45 2.53
C GLN A 97 -10.91 -28.46 1.54
N ILE A 98 -9.67 -28.72 1.11
CA ILE A 98 -9.01 -27.99 0.03
C ILE A 98 -8.91 -28.90 -1.19
N ASP A 99 -9.42 -28.43 -2.34
CA ASP A 99 -9.29 -29.08 -3.64
C ASP A 99 -8.05 -28.60 -4.41
N ILE A 100 -7.59 -29.38 -5.40
CA ILE A 100 -6.50 -28.98 -6.30
C ILE A 100 -6.80 -27.67 -7.04
N SER A 101 -8.07 -27.42 -7.41
CA SER A 101 -8.47 -26.16 -8.05
C SER A 101 -8.19 -24.96 -7.15
N GLU A 102 -8.55 -25.04 -5.87
CA GLU A 102 -8.29 -24.01 -4.86
C GLU A 102 -6.80 -23.88 -4.58
N HIS A 103 -6.06 -24.98 -4.48
CA HIS A 103 -4.62 -24.95 -4.32
C HIS A 103 -3.92 -24.18 -5.47
N ASN A 104 -4.41 -24.32 -6.70
CA ASN A 104 -3.91 -23.54 -7.83
C ASN A 104 -4.32 -22.06 -7.75
N GLN A 105 -5.53 -21.76 -7.27
CA GLN A 105 -5.96 -20.37 -7.02
C GLN A 105 -5.12 -19.70 -5.93
N PHE A 106 -4.80 -20.42 -4.86
CA PHE A 106 -3.89 -19.98 -3.81
C PHE A 106 -2.49 -19.66 -4.34
N LYS A 107 -1.92 -20.52 -5.21
CA LYS A 107 -0.65 -20.23 -5.90
C LYS A 107 -0.72 -19.00 -6.79
N ALA A 108 -1.82 -18.81 -7.52
CA ALA A 108 -2.03 -17.62 -8.33
C ALA A 108 -2.15 -16.36 -7.47
N ASN A 109 -2.85 -16.44 -6.34
CA ASN A 109 -2.95 -15.35 -5.37
C ASN A 109 -1.60 -15.04 -4.71
N ASN A 110 -0.71 -16.03 -4.54
CA ASN A 110 0.66 -15.79 -4.07
C ASN A 110 1.45 -14.84 -4.97
N GLN A 111 1.34 -15.03 -6.28
CA GLN A 111 2.02 -14.16 -7.25
C GLN A 111 1.44 -12.74 -7.22
N LYS A 112 0.13 -12.62 -7.01
CA LYS A 112 -0.53 -11.31 -6.84
C LYS A 112 -0.13 -10.64 -5.53
N MET A 113 -0.01 -11.41 -4.44
CA MET A 113 0.50 -10.95 -3.14
C MET A 113 1.93 -10.45 -3.25
N LEU A 114 2.81 -11.17 -3.96
CA LEU A 114 4.20 -10.72 -4.18
C LEU A 114 4.28 -9.37 -4.91
N LEU A 115 3.32 -9.08 -5.80
CA LEU A 115 3.28 -7.83 -6.55
C LEU A 115 2.76 -6.64 -5.74
N LEU A 116 1.73 -6.85 -4.92
CA LEU A 116 0.96 -5.76 -4.31
C LEU A 116 1.14 -5.64 -2.80
N ALA A 117 1.33 -6.76 -2.09
CA ALA A 117 1.32 -6.81 -0.63
C ALA A 117 2.65 -6.36 0.00
N GLY A 118 2.57 -5.91 1.24
CA GLY A 118 3.76 -5.66 2.05
C GLY A 118 4.57 -6.93 2.33
N LYS A 119 5.86 -6.75 2.63
CA LYS A 119 6.80 -7.84 2.92
C LYS A 119 6.29 -8.76 4.05
N LYS A 120 5.73 -8.19 5.12
CA LYS A 120 5.23 -8.95 6.27
C LYS A 120 4.04 -9.84 5.87
N VAL A 121 3.06 -9.28 5.16
CA VAL A 121 1.87 -10.00 4.67
C VAL A 121 2.28 -11.17 3.79
N TYR A 122 3.20 -10.93 2.86
CA TYR A 122 3.70 -11.98 1.95
C TYR A 122 4.34 -13.14 2.72
N VAL A 123 5.14 -12.86 3.75
CA VAL A 123 5.78 -13.92 4.55
C VAL A 123 4.73 -14.79 5.26
N GLN A 124 3.70 -14.17 5.86
CA GLN A 124 2.64 -14.91 6.56
C GLN A 124 1.76 -15.71 5.60
N PHE A 125 1.39 -15.12 4.47
CA PHE A 125 0.63 -15.83 3.44
C PHE A 125 1.43 -17.02 2.87
N ASN A 126 2.72 -16.83 2.64
CA ASN A 126 3.57 -17.90 2.14
C ASN A 126 3.74 -19.04 3.17
N ALA A 127 3.72 -18.75 4.48
CA ALA A 127 3.72 -19.78 5.51
C ALA A 127 2.46 -20.66 5.43
N LEU A 128 1.27 -20.05 5.27
CA LEU A 128 0.02 -20.79 5.04
C LEU A 128 0.09 -21.66 3.77
N LEU A 129 0.66 -21.14 2.69
CA LEU A 129 0.79 -21.90 1.45
C LEU A 129 1.79 -23.05 1.55
N ILE A 130 2.88 -22.87 2.28
CA ILE A 130 3.87 -23.94 2.51
C ILE A 130 3.21 -25.08 3.28
N MET A 131 2.41 -24.77 4.31
CA MET A 131 1.62 -25.77 5.04
C MET A 131 0.69 -26.55 4.09
N ILE A 132 -0.13 -25.85 3.30
CA ILE A 132 -1.07 -26.47 2.36
C ILE A 132 -0.32 -27.35 1.33
N ASN A 133 0.76 -26.84 0.75
CA ASN A 133 1.53 -27.55 -0.28
C ASN A 133 2.28 -28.77 0.28
N THR A 134 2.72 -28.72 1.54
CA THR A 134 3.35 -29.86 2.21
C THR A 134 2.34 -30.99 2.42
N GLU A 135 1.13 -30.67 2.87
CA GLU A 135 0.07 -31.67 3.06
C GLU A 135 -0.44 -32.26 1.74
N PHE A 136 -0.55 -31.46 0.67
CA PHE A 136 -0.85 -31.98 -0.67
C PHE A 136 0.24 -32.95 -1.18
N ARG A 137 1.51 -32.66 -0.90
CA ARG A 137 2.63 -33.53 -1.29
C ARG A 137 2.68 -34.82 -0.49
N SER A 138 2.39 -34.77 0.81
CA SER A 138 2.41 -35.93 1.71
C SER A 138 1.20 -36.85 1.51
N SER A 139 0.01 -36.28 1.27
CA SER A 139 -1.22 -37.04 1.12
C SER A 139 -1.38 -37.71 -0.24
N GLY A 140 -0.80 -37.13 -1.31
CA GLY A 140 -0.92 -37.66 -2.68
C GLY A 140 -2.37 -37.74 -3.19
N LYS A 141 -3.30 -37.01 -2.56
CA LYS A 141 -4.74 -36.99 -2.84
C LYS A 141 -5.13 -35.67 -3.48
N ASP A 142 -6.20 -35.70 -4.27
CA ASP A 142 -6.76 -34.50 -4.91
C ASP A 142 -7.50 -33.59 -3.91
N LYS A 143 -7.78 -34.07 -2.70
CA LYS A 143 -8.44 -33.34 -1.61
C LYS A 143 -7.74 -33.57 -0.27
N ILE A 144 -7.55 -32.50 0.50
CA ILE A 144 -6.99 -32.55 1.87
C ILE A 144 -7.96 -31.94 2.88
N ASP A 145 -8.02 -32.53 4.08
CA ASP A 145 -8.83 -31.99 5.20
C ASP A 145 -8.06 -30.89 5.91
N ILE A 146 -8.74 -29.78 6.23
CA ILE A 146 -8.13 -28.62 6.92
C ILE A 146 -7.76 -28.95 8.36
N ALA A 147 -8.51 -29.84 9.02
CA ALA A 147 -8.25 -30.27 10.39
C ALA A 147 -6.88 -30.99 10.56
N LYS A 148 -6.26 -31.44 9.46
CA LYS A 148 -4.93 -32.08 9.47
C LYS A 148 -3.80 -31.09 9.13
N LEU A 149 -4.12 -29.84 8.80
CA LEU A 149 -3.15 -28.82 8.44
C LEU A 149 -2.47 -28.28 9.70
N THR A 150 -1.34 -28.87 10.03
CA THR A 150 -0.45 -28.40 11.11
C THR A 150 0.89 -28.02 10.50
N ASN A 151 1.42 -26.85 10.88
CA ASN A 151 2.75 -26.45 10.42
C ASN A 151 3.81 -27.39 11.06
N PRO A 152 5.01 -27.57 10.48
CA PRO A 152 6.18 -28.12 11.19
C PRO A 152 6.43 -27.56 12.60
N ASP A 153 5.98 -26.33 12.89
CA ASP A 153 6.09 -25.69 14.22
C ASP A 153 4.92 -26.00 15.19
N GLY A 154 3.94 -26.84 14.79
CA GLY A 154 2.79 -27.20 15.63
C GLY A 154 1.62 -26.20 15.60
N GLU A 155 1.73 -25.09 14.85
CA GLU A 155 0.66 -24.09 14.74
C GLU A 155 -0.46 -24.58 13.82
N GLN A 156 -1.70 -24.48 14.31
CA GLN A 156 -2.91 -24.81 13.57
C GLN A 156 -3.21 -23.76 12.49
N PHE A 157 -3.88 -24.18 11.42
CA PHE A 157 -4.33 -23.31 10.33
C PHE A 157 -5.06 -22.04 10.83
N ALA A 158 -5.94 -22.17 11.85
CA ALA A 158 -6.71 -21.06 12.40
C ALA A 158 -5.83 -19.95 13.02
N SER A 159 -4.77 -20.31 13.74
CA SER A 159 -3.90 -19.32 14.39
C SER A 159 -3.02 -18.57 13.38
N LEU A 160 -2.54 -19.27 12.34
CA LEU A 160 -1.80 -18.64 11.24
C LEU A 160 -2.70 -17.77 10.35
N PHE A 161 -3.96 -18.17 10.17
CA PHE A 161 -4.96 -17.34 9.50
C PHE A 161 -5.25 -16.06 10.29
N LYS A 162 -5.43 -16.13 11.62
CA LYS A 162 -5.53 -14.95 12.50
C LYS A 162 -4.34 -14.00 12.28
N LYS A 163 -3.11 -14.52 12.38
CA LYS A 163 -1.88 -13.73 12.18
C LYS A 163 -1.83 -13.08 10.79
N PHE A 164 -2.23 -13.80 9.74
CA PHE A 164 -2.30 -13.26 8.39
C PHE A 164 -3.28 -12.08 8.28
N VAL A 165 -4.48 -12.19 8.87
CA VAL A 165 -5.49 -11.12 8.86
C VAL A 165 -5.01 -9.89 9.64
N THR A 166 -4.39 -10.08 10.81
CA THR A 166 -3.81 -8.98 11.60
C THR A 166 -2.74 -8.24 10.80
N VAL A 167 -1.82 -8.97 10.15
CA VAL A 167 -0.76 -8.35 9.35
C VAL A 167 -1.31 -7.68 8.07
N CYS A 168 -2.41 -8.16 7.50
CA CYS A 168 -3.12 -7.47 6.42
C CYS A 168 -3.70 -6.12 6.87
N ARG A 169 -4.22 -6.05 8.10
CA ARG A 169 -4.71 -4.80 8.71
C ARG A 169 -3.57 -3.80 8.91
N GLU A 170 -2.44 -4.25 9.47
CA GLU A 170 -1.23 -3.44 9.61
C GLU A 170 -0.73 -2.90 8.26
N ASP A 171 -0.70 -3.72 7.21
CA ASP A 171 -0.20 -3.29 5.88
C ASP A 171 -1.15 -2.33 5.15
N LEU A 172 -2.44 -2.41 5.46
CA LEU A 172 -3.42 -1.42 5.02
C LEU A 172 -3.33 -0.13 5.85
N ASP A 173 -2.50 -0.08 6.90
CA ASP A 173 -2.37 1.09 7.78
C ASP A 173 -3.76 1.53 8.29
N ILE A 174 -4.65 0.55 8.55
CA ILE A 174 -5.91 0.76 9.30
C ILE A 174 -5.59 0.86 10.80
N ASP A 175 -4.36 1.25 11.11
CA ASP A 175 -3.89 1.46 12.47
C ASP A 175 -4.46 2.81 12.88
N ASP A 176 -5.54 2.74 13.64
CA ASP A 176 -6.17 3.88 14.27
C ASP A 176 -5.19 4.41 15.33
N GLN A 177 -4.31 5.34 14.95
CA GLN A 177 -3.38 6.03 15.88
C GLN A 177 -4.10 6.85 16.99
N LEU A 178 -5.39 6.60 17.24
CA LEU A 178 -6.28 7.33 18.13
C LEU A 178 -7.20 6.45 18.99
N ILE A 179 -7.04 5.12 19.01
CA ILE A 179 -7.94 4.24 19.79
C ILE A 179 -7.33 3.88 21.15
N ASP A 180 -8.16 3.98 22.19
CA ASP A 180 -7.88 3.75 23.60
C ASP A 180 -7.44 2.28 23.84
N PRO A 181 -6.39 2.01 24.63
CA PRO A 181 -5.91 0.63 24.92
C PRO A 181 -6.97 -0.34 25.46
N ALA A 182 -8.12 0.14 25.94
CA ALA A 182 -9.26 -0.69 26.34
C ALA A 182 -10.01 -1.34 25.14
N ASP A 183 -9.98 -0.73 23.95
CA ASP A 183 -10.60 -1.28 22.74
C ASP A 183 -9.73 -2.37 22.09
N ASP A 184 -8.41 -2.33 22.28
CA ASP A 184 -7.48 -3.38 21.83
C ASP A 184 -7.72 -4.70 22.56
N GLU A 185 -8.06 -4.64 23.85
CA GLU A 185 -8.34 -5.82 24.68
C GLU A 185 -9.68 -6.47 24.28
N GLN A 186 -10.72 -5.66 24.02
CA GLN A 186 -12.01 -6.14 23.49
C GLN A 186 -11.89 -6.68 22.06
N PHE A 187 -11.05 -6.05 21.23
CA PHE A 187 -10.79 -6.51 19.87
C PHE A 187 -10.02 -7.83 19.87
N GLU A 188 -8.98 -7.97 20.69
CA GLU A 188 -8.27 -9.24 20.84
C GLU A 188 -9.18 -10.34 21.40
N GLU A 189 -10.09 -10.02 22.32
CA GLU A 189 -11.13 -10.95 22.79
C GLU A 189 -12.07 -11.35 21.65
N PHE A 190 -12.51 -10.42 20.81
CA PHE A 190 -13.37 -10.70 19.64
C PHE A 190 -12.65 -11.54 18.58
N VAL A 191 -11.38 -11.26 18.33
CA VAL A 191 -10.56 -12.01 17.37
C VAL A 191 -10.26 -13.41 17.92
N ASP A 192 -10.01 -13.55 19.23
CA ASP A 192 -9.86 -14.85 19.90
C ASP A 192 -11.15 -15.67 19.85
N LEU A 193 -12.30 -15.04 20.11
CA LEU A 193 -13.62 -15.66 19.97
C LEU A 193 -13.88 -16.13 18.53
N SER A 194 -13.53 -15.29 17.54
CA SER A 194 -13.62 -15.65 16.12
C SER A 194 -12.70 -16.80 15.73
N THR A 195 -11.50 -16.84 16.32
CA THR A 195 -10.55 -17.94 16.12
C THR A 195 -11.05 -19.24 16.74
N LYS A 196 -11.66 -19.17 17.93
CA LYS A 196 -12.32 -20.30 18.59
C LYS A 196 -13.49 -20.84 17.77
N MET A 197 -14.35 -19.97 17.24
CA MET A 197 -15.45 -20.40 16.35
C MET A 197 -14.94 -21.13 15.11
N ILE A 198 -13.85 -20.66 14.49
CA ILE A 198 -13.20 -21.35 13.37
C ILE A 198 -12.62 -22.71 13.81
N SER A 199 -12.02 -22.79 15.01
CA SER A 199 -11.48 -24.04 15.58
C SER A 199 -12.56 -25.08 15.84
N ASP A 200 -13.68 -24.66 16.43
CA ASP A 200 -14.84 -25.51 16.73
C ASP A 200 -15.47 -26.05 15.44
N ASP A 201 -15.61 -25.20 14.42
CA ASP A 201 -16.07 -25.62 13.10
C ASP A 201 -15.10 -26.60 12.44
N LEU A 202 -13.80 -26.53 12.72
CA LEU A 202 -12.82 -27.49 12.22
C LEU A 202 -12.78 -28.81 13.00
N GLY A 203 -13.54 -28.93 14.10
CA GLY A 203 -13.62 -30.14 14.93
C GLY A 203 -12.33 -30.45 15.68
N VAL A 204 -11.54 -29.41 15.99
CA VAL A 204 -10.31 -29.52 16.77
C VAL A 204 -10.62 -29.03 18.19
N ASP A 205 -11.20 -29.91 19.01
CA ASP A 205 -11.24 -29.71 20.45
C ASP A 205 -9.80 -29.69 20.98
N GLN A 206 -9.48 -28.67 21.78
CA GLN A 206 -8.23 -28.58 22.52
C GLN A 206 -8.20 -29.65 23.61
N ASP A 207 -7.41 -30.71 23.39
CA ASP A 207 -6.72 -31.44 24.46
C ASP A 207 -5.30 -30.87 24.65
#